data_AF-A0A7J7YRB5-F1
#
_entry.id   AF-A0A7J7YRB5-F1
#
_cell.length_a   1.000
_cell.length_b   1.000
_cell.length_c   1.000
_cell.angle_alpha   90.00
_cell.angle_beta   90.00
_cell.angle_gamma   90.00
#
_symmetry.space_group_name_H-M   'P 1'
#
loop_
_entity.id
_entity.type
_entity.pdbx_description
1 polymer ?
#
loop_
_entity_poly.entity_id
_entity_poly.type
_entity_poly.pdbx_seq_one_letter_code
_entity_poly.pdbx_strand_id
1 'polypeptide(L)'
;MNPGAPSPRVGWPLPLLVVMAAGVAPVVWASHSPHLPRPHPRVPPHPSSERRAVYIGALFPMSGGWPGGQACQPAVEMALEDVNSRRDILPDYELKLIHHDSKCDPGQATKYLYELLYNDPIKIILMPGCSSVSTLVAEAARMWNLIVLSYGSSSPALSNRQRFPTFFRTHPSATLHNPTRVKLFEKWGWKKIATIQQTTEVFTSTLDDLEERVKEAGIEITFRQSFFSDPAVPVKNLKRQDARIIVGLFYETEARKVFCEVYKERLFGKKYVWFLIGWYADNWFKIYDPSINCTVDEMTEAVEGHITTEIVMLNPANTRSISNMTSQEFVEKLTKRLKRHPEETGGFQEAPLAYDAIWALALALNKTSGGGGRSGVRLEDFNYNNQTITDQIYRAMNSSSFEGVSGHVVFDASGSRMAWTLIEQLQGGSYKKIGYYDSTKDDLSWSKTDKWIGGSPPADQTLVIKTFRFLSQKLFISVSVLSSLGIVLAVVCLSFNIYNSHVRYIQNSQPNLNNLTAVGCSLALAAVFPLGLDGHHIGRSQFPFVCQARLWLLGLGFSLGYGSMFTKIWWVHTVFTKKELPESQ
;
A
#
# COMPACT_ATOMS: atom_id res chain seq x y z
N MET A 1 -57.67 31.86 -29.04
CA MET A 1 -58.42 31.97 -27.77
C MET A 1 -57.42 32.10 -26.62
N ASN A 2 -57.82 32.68 -25.50
CA ASN A 2 -57.01 33.08 -24.32
C ASN A 2 -58.01 33.36 -23.15
N PRO A 3 -57.69 33.38 -21.83
CA PRO A 3 -56.50 32.93 -21.08
C PRO A 3 -56.82 31.62 -20.29
N GLY A 4 -56.47 31.31 -19.02
CA GLY A 4 -55.81 32.05 -17.91
C GLY A 4 -55.72 31.29 -16.57
N ALA A 5 -55.48 32.02 -15.48
CA ALA A 5 -55.40 31.59 -14.04
C ALA A 5 -55.97 32.76 -13.16
N PRO A 6 -55.78 32.92 -11.80
CA PRO A 6 -55.18 32.07 -10.73
C PRO A 6 -55.84 32.08 -9.30
N SER A 7 -55.50 31.11 -8.42
CA SER A 7 -55.32 31.26 -6.93
C SER A 7 -56.56 31.60 -6.00
N PRO A 8 -56.45 32.00 -4.69
CA PRO A 8 -56.15 31.16 -3.49
C PRO A 8 -57.01 31.41 -2.17
N ARG A 9 -56.73 30.65 -1.06
CA ARG A 9 -56.87 30.95 0.42
C ARG A 9 -58.00 30.28 1.30
N VAL A 10 -57.72 30.27 2.63
CA VAL A 10 -58.58 30.10 3.86
C VAL A 10 -59.13 28.67 4.17
N GLY A 11 -59.25 28.17 5.42
CA GLY A 11 -58.62 28.54 6.70
C GLY A 11 -59.46 28.36 8.00
N TRP A 12 -59.08 27.40 8.89
CA TRP A 12 -59.54 27.20 10.30
C TRP A 12 -61.05 26.86 10.51
N PRO A 13 -61.56 26.45 11.72
CA PRO A 13 -60.91 26.28 13.04
C PRO A 13 -61.14 24.89 13.74
N LEU A 14 -60.60 24.74 14.96
CA LEU A 14 -61.00 23.74 15.98
C LEU A 14 -62.36 24.10 16.63
N PRO A 15 -63.07 23.14 17.28
CA PRO A 15 -63.11 23.21 18.76
C PRO A 15 -63.16 21.86 19.53
N LEU A 16 -62.90 22.02 20.83
CA LEU A 16 -62.96 21.13 22.00
C LEU A 16 -63.96 19.95 22.03
N LEU A 17 -63.59 18.93 22.82
CA LEU A 17 -64.51 18.22 23.72
C LEU A 17 -63.84 18.04 25.11
N VAL A 18 -64.63 17.87 26.17
CA VAL A 18 -64.30 18.35 27.53
C VAL A 18 -64.61 17.31 28.62
N VAL A 19 -63.57 17.00 29.40
CA VAL A 19 -63.53 16.76 30.87
C VAL A 19 -64.40 15.65 31.49
N MET A 20 -63.74 14.74 32.24
CA MET A 20 -63.94 14.44 33.69
C MET A 20 -63.09 13.21 34.10
N ALA A 21 -62.75 12.93 35.37
CA ALA A 21 -62.20 13.73 36.48
C ALA A 21 -62.12 12.82 37.74
N ALA A 22 -60.93 12.63 38.35
CA ALA A 22 -60.77 12.07 39.71
C ALA A 22 -59.32 12.22 40.23
N GLY A 23 -59.14 12.44 41.54
CA GLY A 23 -57.84 12.25 42.24
C GLY A 23 -57.22 13.50 42.88
N VAL A 24 -57.40 13.64 44.20
CA VAL A 24 -56.78 14.64 45.10
C VAL A 24 -56.79 14.06 46.53
N ALA A 25 -55.92 14.40 47.49
CA ALA A 25 -54.79 15.34 47.59
C ALA A 25 -53.82 14.78 48.67
N PRO A 26 -52.84 15.52 49.26
CA PRO A 26 -52.20 16.80 48.89
C PRO A 26 -50.64 16.74 48.90
N VAL A 27 -49.97 17.82 48.47
CA VAL A 27 -48.52 18.04 48.70
C VAL A 27 -48.34 19.20 49.69
N VAL A 28 -47.56 18.98 50.75
CA VAL A 28 -47.24 20.01 51.76
C VAL A 28 -46.16 20.95 51.22
N TRP A 29 -46.43 22.26 51.29
CA TRP A 29 -45.41 23.28 51.03
C TRP A 29 -44.45 23.40 52.22
N ALA A 30 -43.15 23.25 51.95
CA ALA A 30 -42.08 23.68 52.84
C ALA A 30 -41.17 24.66 52.08
N SER A 31 -41.09 25.90 52.55
CA SER A 31 -40.24 26.93 51.95
C SER A 31 -38.76 26.69 52.30
N HIS A 32 -37.88 26.75 51.31
CA HIS A 32 -36.43 26.80 51.51
C HIS A 32 -35.83 27.88 50.60
N SER A 33 -35.12 28.83 51.19
CA SER A 33 -34.35 29.85 50.48
C SER A 33 -33.07 29.26 49.89
N PRO A 34 -32.54 29.79 48.76
CA PRO A 34 -31.29 29.31 48.19
C PRO A 34 -30.11 29.66 49.11
N HIS A 35 -29.45 28.64 49.67
CA HIS A 35 -28.19 28.84 50.39
C HIS A 35 -27.05 29.14 49.41
N LEU A 36 -26.36 30.26 49.63
CA LEU A 36 -25.06 30.55 49.00
C LEU A 36 -24.04 29.45 49.38
N PRO A 37 -23.16 29.03 48.45
CA PRO A 37 -22.10 28.09 48.76
C PRO A 37 -21.13 28.70 49.78
N ARG A 38 -20.77 27.93 50.81
CA ARG A 38 -19.75 28.35 51.79
C ARG A 38 -18.37 28.36 51.10
N PRO A 39 -17.50 29.33 51.38
CA PRO A 39 -16.12 29.28 50.89
C PRO A 39 -15.39 28.09 51.49
N HIS A 40 -14.56 27.42 50.69
CA HIS A 40 -13.68 26.36 51.18
C HIS A 40 -12.73 26.93 52.27
N PRO A 41 -12.46 26.17 53.36
CA PRO A 41 -11.46 26.58 54.33
C PRO A 41 -10.09 26.64 53.65
N ARG A 42 -9.36 27.75 53.84
CA ARG A 42 -8.00 27.88 53.33
C ARG A 42 -7.10 26.88 54.04
N VAL A 43 -6.56 25.92 53.30
CA VAL A 43 -5.50 25.02 53.79
C VAL A 43 -4.31 25.89 54.21
N PRO A 44 -3.73 25.70 55.42
CA PRO A 44 -2.55 26.44 55.83
C PRO A 44 -1.36 26.08 54.91
N PRO A 45 -0.41 27.00 54.68
CA PRO A 45 0.73 26.72 53.82
C PRO A 45 1.60 25.60 54.41
N HIS A 46 1.73 24.49 53.68
CA HIS A 46 2.63 23.40 54.04
C HIS A 46 4.10 23.87 54.05
N PRO A 47 4.96 23.30 54.91
CA PRO A 47 6.37 23.66 55.00
C PRO A 47 7.14 23.34 53.70
N SER A 48 8.14 24.17 53.40
CA SER A 48 8.77 24.27 52.08
C SER A 48 9.86 23.21 51.80
N SER A 49 9.51 21.92 51.88
CA SER A 49 10.43 20.81 51.57
C SER A 49 9.81 19.62 50.83
N GLU A 50 8.49 19.52 50.74
CA GLU A 50 7.80 18.36 50.15
C GLU A 50 7.32 18.66 48.72
N ARG A 51 7.65 17.77 47.76
CA ARG A 51 7.29 17.94 46.34
C ARG A 51 5.82 17.60 46.09
N ARG A 52 5.13 18.40 45.29
CA ARG A 52 3.71 18.21 44.99
C ARG A 52 3.53 17.07 43.97
N ALA A 53 2.74 16.07 44.33
CA ALA A 53 2.47 14.94 43.46
C ALA A 53 1.56 15.33 42.29
N VAL A 54 1.97 15.02 41.06
CA VAL A 54 1.22 15.23 39.82
C VAL A 54 0.97 13.87 39.18
N TYR A 55 -0.30 13.51 39.00
CA TYR A 55 -0.70 12.15 38.62
C TYR A 55 -0.96 12.00 37.12
N ILE A 56 -0.49 10.90 36.55
CA ILE A 56 -0.70 10.53 35.14
C ILE A 56 -1.49 9.21 35.08
N GLY A 57 -2.54 9.17 34.25
CA GLY A 57 -3.35 7.97 34.06
C GLY A 57 -2.86 7.16 32.87
N ALA A 58 -2.63 5.85 33.03
CA ALA A 58 -2.11 4.99 31.96
C ALA A 58 -2.94 3.73 31.74
N LEU A 59 -2.98 3.27 30.49
CA LEU A 59 -3.64 2.04 30.07
C LEU A 59 -2.63 1.16 29.33
N PHE A 60 -2.04 0.19 30.04
CA PHE A 60 -1.06 -0.76 29.51
C PHE A 60 -1.75 -2.06 29.10
N PRO A 61 -1.57 -2.56 27.86
CA PRO A 61 -2.18 -3.82 27.44
C PRO A 61 -1.27 -5.00 27.81
N MET A 62 -1.59 -5.74 28.87
CA MET A 62 -0.78 -6.89 29.29
C MET A 62 -1.06 -8.16 28.46
N SER A 63 -2.18 -8.16 27.74
CA SER A 63 -2.67 -9.24 26.87
C SER A 63 -3.52 -8.67 25.72
N GLY A 64 -4.14 -9.53 24.91
CA GLY A 64 -4.91 -9.14 23.73
C GLY A 64 -4.06 -9.10 22.46
N GLY A 65 -4.56 -8.43 21.41
CA GLY A 65 -3.93 -8.42 20.08
C GLY A 65 -2.55 -7.74 19.98
N TRP A 66 -2.16 -6.99 21.00
CA TRP A 66 -0.80 -6.44 21.15
C TRP A 66 -0.47 -6.34 22.64
N PRO A 67 0.27 -7.29 23.23
CA PRO A 67 0.55 -7.33 24.68
C PRO A 67 1.68 -6.37 25.11
N GLY A 68 1.72 -5.17 24.53
CA GLY A 68 2.85 -4.24 24.63
C GLY A 68 3.11 -3.65 26.02
N GLY A 69 2.17 -3.79 26.96
CA GLY A 69 2.32 -3.34 28.33
C GLY A 69 3.45 -4.03 29.10
N GLN A 70 3.83 -5.25 28.69
CA GLN A 70 4.79 -6.09 29.40
C GLN A 70 6.19 -5.47 29.47
N ALA A 71 6.66 -4.81 28.39
CA ALA A 71 7.88 -4.00 28.39
C ALA A 71 7.62 -2.49 28.56
N CYS A 72 6.48 -1.96 28.09
CA CYS A 72 6.21 -0.52 28.17
C CYS A 72 5.96 -0.02 29.60
N GLN A 73 5.37 -0.81 30.50
CA GLN A 73 5.20 -0.40 31.91
C GLN A 73 6.56 -0.26 32.63
N PRO A 74 7.46 -1.27 32.64
CA PRO A 74 8.80 -1.13 33.22
C PRO A 74 9.63 0.02 32.63
N ALA A 75 9.45 0.33 31.34
CA ALA A 75 10.08 1.48 30.70
C ALA A 75 9.54 2.83 31.21
N VAL A 76 8.23 2.95 31.41
CA VAL A 76 7.61 4.16 32.01
C VAL A 76 8.02 4.32 33.48
N GLU A 77 8.03 3.24 34.26
CA GLU A 77 8.49 3.25 35.66
C GLU A 77 9.95 3.74 35.75
N MET A 78 10.82 3.21 34.89
CA MET A 78 12.22 3.62 34.79
C MET A 78 12.38 5.10 34.38
N ALA A 79 11.55 5.60 33.45
CA ALA A 79 11.57 7.02 33.06
C ALA A 79 11.11 7.93 34.21
N LEU A 80 10.11 7.50 34.99
CA LEU A 80 9.60 8.24 36.15
C LEU A 80 10.63 8.30 37.28
N GLU A 81 11.38 7.23 37.53
CA GLU A 81 12.53 7.25 38.46
C GLU A 81 13.63 8.21 37.96
N ASP A 82 14.08 8.03 36.71
CA ASP A 82 15.16 8.83 36.13
C ASP A 82 14.82 10.34 36.15
N VAL A 83 13.58 10.71 35.83
CA VAL A 83 13.16 12.13 35.82
C VAL A 83 12.86 12.69 37.20
N ASN A 84 12.24 11.94 38.12
CA ASN A 84 12.00 12.41 39.50
C ASN A 84 13.30 12.51 40.33
N SER A 85 14.37 11.83 39.91
CA SER A 85 15.71 12.00 40.51
C SER A 85 16.33 13.37 40.19
N ARG A 86 15.99 13.96 39.04
CA ARG A 86 16.59 15.19 38.52
C ARG A 86 15.91 16.44 39.06
N ARG A 87 16.71 17.31 39.68
CA ARG A 87 16.24 18.59 40.25
C ARG A 87 16.15 19.73 39.24
N ASP A 88 16.71 19.54 38.04
CA ASP A 88 16.69 20.52 36.94
C ASP A 88 15.45 20.42 36.02
N ILE A 89 14.66 19.36 36.15
CA ILE A 89 13.46 19.13 35.31
C ILE A 89 12.17 19.57 36.03
N LEU A 90 11.91 19.04 37.23
CA LEU A 90 10.77 19.41 38.06
C LEU A 90 11.21 19.48 39.54
N PRO A 91 11.72 20.64 40.02
CA PRO A 91 12.20 20.76 41.40
C PRO A 91 11.08 20.67 42.44
N ASP A 92 9.92 21.28 42.14
CA ASP A 92 8.78 21.44 43.07
C ASP A 92 7.73 20.31 42.99
N TYR A 93 7.78 19.49 41.93
CA TYR A 93 6.76 18.48 41.62
C TYR A 93 7.36 17.07 41.52
N GLU A 94 6.51 16.06 41.66
CA GLU A 94 6.86 14.65 41.53
C GLU A 94 5.80 13.92 40.67
N LEU A 95 6.22 13.30 39.56
CA LEU A 95 5.31 12.59 38.66
C LEU A 95 4.96 11.21 39.20
N LYS A 96 3.67 10.87 39.29
CA LYS A 96 3.17 9.58 39.81
C LYS A 96 2.21 8.90 38.84
N LEU A 97 2.37 7.60 38.68
CA LEU A 97 1.62 6.77 37.75
C LEU A 97 0.41 6.11 38.42
N ILE A 98 -0.75 6.13 37.76
CA ILE A 98 -1.89 5.27 38.08
C ILE A 98 -2.25 4.50 36.81
N HIS A 99 -2.14 3.18 36.85
CA HIS A 99 -2.21 2.33 35.65
C HIS A 99 -3.22 1.19 35.77
N HIS A 100 -3.86 0.82 34.66
CA HIS A 100 -4.77 -0.32 34.56
C HIS A 100 -4.48 -1.17 33.31
N ASP A 101 -4.84 -2.46 33.34
CA ASP A 101 -4.71 -3.35 32.19
C ASP A 101 -5.89 -3.20 31.23
N SER A 102 -5.63 -2.71 30.01
CA SER A 102 -6.66 -2.49 28.99
C SER A 102 -6.87 -3.68 28.05
N LYS A 103 -5.93 -4.63 27.97
CA LYS A 103 -5.95 -5.80 27.07
C LYS A 103 -6.22 -5.48 25.58
N CYS A 104 -5.94 -4.24 25.15
CA CYS A 104 -6.39 -3.63 23.89
C CYS A 104 -7.92 -3.62 23.63
N ASP A 105 -8.73 -3.93 24.64
CA ASP A 105 -10.19 -4.06 24.54
C ASP A 105 -10.88 -2.73 24.89
N PRO A 106 -11.66 -2.12 23.97
CA PRO A 106 -12.36 -0.86 24.23
C PRO A 106 -13.38 -0.93 25.38
N GLY A 107 -13.97 -2.09 25.66
CA GLY A 107 -14.94 -2.25 26.74
C GLY A 107 -14.29 -2.12 28.12
N GLN A 108 -13.24 -2.89 28.37
CA GLN A 108 -12.42 -2.80 29.58
C GLN A 108 -11.73 -1.44 29.69
N ALA A 109 -11.19 -0.91 28.58
CA ALA A 109 -10.61 0.43 28.56
C ALA A 109 -11.62 1.53 28.91
N THR A 110 -12.88 1.42 28.46
CA THR A 110 -13.96 2.35 28.87
C THR A 110 -14.14 2.31 30.38
N LYS A 111 -14.28 1.13 30.98
CA LYS A 111 -14.44 0.98 32.43
C LYS A 111 -13.28 1.65 33.20
N TYR A 112 -12.03 1.32 32.84
CA TYR A 112 -10.86 1.88 33.52
C TYR A 112 -10.65 3.38 33.24
N LEU A 113 -11.10 3.90 32.10
CA LEU A 113 -11.14 5.35 31.85
C LEU A 113 -12.10 6.06 32.82
N TYR A 114 -13.29 5.52 33.07
CA TYR A 114 -14.19 6.06 34.10
C TYR A 114 -13.59 5.97 35.51
N GLU A 115 -12.95 4.85 35.87
CA GLU A 115 -12.25 4.70 37.17
C GLU A 115 -11.09 5.70 37.32
N LEU A 116 -10.38 6.04 36.24
CA LEU A 116 -9.33 7.07 36.25
C LEU A 116 -9.90 8.51 36.32
N LEU A 117 -10.99 8.82 35.62
CA LEU A 117 -11.53 10.17 35.53
C LEU A 117 -12.34 10.60 36.76
N TYR A 118 -13.15 9.71 37.33
CA TYR A 118 -14.13 10.04 38.37
C TYR A 118 -13.68 9.78 39.81
N ASN A 119 -12.48 9.24 40.01
CA ASN A 119 -11.87 9.07 41.34
C ASN A 119 -10.66 9.99 41.51
N ASP A 120 -10.48 10.51 42.73
CA ASP A 120 -9.25 11.17 43.15
C ASP A 120 -8.03 10.24 43.06
N PRO A 121 -6.80 10.78 42.90
CA PRO A 121 -6.49 12.19 42.63
C PRO A 121 -6.81 12.58 41.18
N ILE A 122 -6.83 13.88 40.86
CA ILE A 122 -6.98 14.38 39.48
C ILE A 122 -5.75 14.00 38.62
N LYS A 123 -5.97 13.60 37.37
CA LYS A 123 -4.90 13.23 36.41
C LYS A 123 -4.63 14.40 35.46
N ILE A 124 -3.36 14.73 35.17
CA ILE A 124 -2.98 15.82 34.25
C ILE A 124 -2.96 15.40 32.77
N ILE A 125 -2.79 14.09 32.51
CA ILE A 125 -2.64 13.51 31.16
C ILE A 125 -3.08 12.04 31.16
N LEU A 126 -3.48 11.53 29.99
CA LEU A 126 -3.78 10.12 29.77
C LEU A 126 -2.80 9.48 28.77
N MET A 127 -2.32 8.26 29.07
CA MET A 127 -1.37 7.50 28.27
C MET A 127 -1.94 6.13 27.83
N PRO A 128 -2.70 6.07 26.72
CA PRO A 128 -3.20 4.82 26.15
C PRO A 128 -2.17 4.15 25.23
N GLY A 129 -2.09 2.82 25.29
CA GLY A 129 -1.25 2.01 24.41
C GLY A 129 -1.85 1.80 23.01
N CYS A 130 -2.64 0.73 22.86
CA CYS A 130 -3.13 0.26 21.55
C CYS A 130 -4.01 1.30 20.83
N SER A 131 -4.07 1.20 19.50
CA SER A 131 -4.85 2.13 18.68
C SER A 131 -6.36 2.14 18.97
N SER A 132 -6.99 0.98 19.18
CA SER A 132 -8.42 0.87 19.54
C SER A 132 -8.77 1.69 20.79
N VAL A 133 -7.94 1.57 21.83
CA VAL A 133 -8.06 2.30 23.10
C VAL A 133 -7.67 3.77 22.94
N SER A 134 -6.66 4.08 22.13
CA SER A 134 -6.19 5.45 21.91
C SER A 134 -7.22 6.30 21.15
N THR A 135 -7.89 5.75 20.14
CA THR A 135 -9.02 6.39 19.45
C THR A 135 -10.14 6.76 20.43
N LEU A 136 -10.60 5.80 21.24
CA LEU A 136 -11.62 5.99 22.26
C LEU A 136 -11.24 7.09 23.26
N VAL A 137 -10.04 7.01 23.84
CA VAL A 137 -9.57 7.95 24.87
C VAL A 137 -9.38 9.34 24.29
N ALA A 138 -8.81 9.48 23.09
CA ALA A 138 -8.58 10.78 22.45
C ALA A 138 -9.88 11.49 22.03
N GLU A 139 -10.89 10.75 21.55
CA GLU A 139 -12.19 11.31 21.18
C GLU A 139 -13.00 11.77 22.41
N ALA A 140 -12.84 11.07 23.55
CA ALA A 140 -13.47 11.41 24.82
C ALA A 140 -12.76 12.55 25.57
N ALA A 141 -11.42 12.55 25.62
CA ALA A 141 -10.62 13.42 26.49
C ALA A 141 -10.85 14.93 26.31
N ARG A 142 -11.26 15.37 25.11
CA ARG A 142 -11.65 16.77 24.84
C ARG A 142 -12.79 17.27 25.73
N MET A 143 -13.63 16.39 26.25
CA MET A 143 -14.74 16.74 27.16
C MET A 143 -14.27 17.02 28.61
N TRP A 144 -13.06 16.59 28.97
CA TRP A 144 -12.40 16.82 30.26
C TRP A 144 -11.17 17.73 30.13
N ASN A 145 -11.02 18.42 28.99
CA ASN A 145 -9.84 19.24 28.66
C ASN A 145 -8.51 18.50 28.88
N LEU A 146 -8.43 17.20 28.59
CA LEU A 146 -7.22 16.40 28.81
C LEU A 146 -6.35 16.27 27.57
N ILE A 147 -5.03 16.33 27.78
CA ILE A 147 -4.04 15.88 26.80
C ILE A 147 -4.01 14.34 26.80
N VAL A 148 -3.81 13.76 25.62
CA VAL A 148 -3.64 12.31 25.46
C VAL A 148 -2.31 12.05 24.75
N LEU A 149 -1.41 11.30 25.39
CA LEU A 149 -0.08 10.97 24.85
C LEU A 149 0.06 9.46 24.70
N SER A 150 -0.17 8.94 23.49
CA SER A 150 -0.02 7.52 23.22
C SER A 150 1.44 7.14 22.95
N TYR A 151 1.90 6.07 23.59
CA TYR A 151 3.23 5.50 23.36
C TYR A 151 3.22 4.37 22.31
N GLY A 152 2.05 3.84 21.93
CA GLY A 152 1.92 2.61 21.14
C GLY A 152 0.94 2.66 19.96
N SER A 153 0.28 3.81 19.70
CA SER A 153 -0.75 3.87 18.65
C SER A 153 -0.24 4.34 17.29
N SER A 154 -0.26 3.42 16.33
CA SER A 154 0.11 3.62 14.93
C SER A 154 -1.02 4.11 14.00
N SER A 155 -2.28 4.17 14.44
CA SER A 155 -3.43 4.41 13.53
C SER A 155 -3.35 5.74 12.78
N PRO A 156 -3.43 5.76 11.43
CA PRO A 156 -3.45 7.00 10.65
C PRO A 156 -4.60 7.94 11.02
N ALA A 157 -5.78 7.40 11.35
CA ALA A 157 -6.98 8.20 11.68
C ALA A 157 -6.74 9.21 12.83
N LEU A 158 -5.86 8.88 13.79
CA LEU A 158 -5.50 9.74 14.93
C LEU A 158 -4.76 11.03 14.54
N SER A 159 -4.22 11.12 13.33
CA SER A 159 -3.63 12.37 12.80
C SER A 159 -4.67 13.45 12.48
N ASN A 160 -5.97 13.15 12.52
CA ASN A 160 -7.03 14.14 12.30
C ASN A 160 -7.21 15.07 13.51
N ARG A 161 -6.55 16.22 13.48
CA ARG A 161 -6.64 17.29 14.50
C ARG A 161 -8.04 17.84 14.76
N GLN A 162 -9.00 17.71 13.84
CA GLN A 162 -10.39 18.17 14.07
C GLN A 162 -11.16 17.21 14.99
N ARG A 163 -10.88 15.90 14.87
CA ARG A 163 -11.46 14.85 15.73
C ARG A 163 -10.66 14.66 17.04
N PHE A 164 -9.34 14.83 16.97
CA PHE A 164 -8.39 14.58 18.06
C PHE A 164 -7.52 15.81 18.38
N PRO A 165 -8.11 16.92 18.88
CA PRO A 165 -7.40 18.19 19.03
C PRO A 165 -6.28 18.14 20.08
N THR A 166 -6.40 17.33 21.14
CA THR A 166 -5.46 17.27 22.27
C THR A 166 -4.55 16.02 22.27
N PHE A 167 -4.49 15.31 21.15
CA PHE A 167 -3.72 14.07 21.00
C PHE A 167 -2.25 14.31 20.61
N PHE A 168 -1.34 13.50 21.13
CA PHE A 168 0.04 13.35 20.67
C PHE A 168 0.46 11.88 20.76
N ARG A 169 1.49 11.50 20.00
CA ARG A 169 2.09 10.16 20.08
C ARG A 169 3.58 10.15 19.80
N THR A 170 4.34 9.43 20.64
CA THR A 170 5.74 9.10 20.35
C THR A 170 5.86 7.94 19.36
N HIS A 171 4.84 7.07 19.26
CA HIS A 171 4.75 6.12 18.16
C HIS A 171 4.50 6.85 16.83
N PRO A 172 5.30 6.60 15.77
CA PRO A 172 5.04 7.18 14.45
C PRO A 172 3.76 6.62 13.79
N SER A 173 3.21 7.34 12.82
CA SER A 173 2.02 6.90 12.07
C SER A 173 2.34 5.71 11.14
N ALA A 174 1.40 4.78 10.96
CA ALA A 174 1.52 3.69 10.00
C ALA A 174 1.67 4.17 8.54
N THR A 175 1.27 5.40 8.23
CA THR A 175 1.50 6.04 6.93
C THR A 175 2.98 6.24 6.60
N LEU A 176 3.88 6.27 7.59
CA LEU A 176 5.32 6.48 7.37
C LEU A 176 5.96 5.36 6.51
N HIS A 177 5.37 4.17 6.48
CA HIS A 177 5.80 3.09 5.59
C HIS A 177 5.50 3.37 4.11
N ASN A 178 4.50 4.20 3.79
CA ASN A 178 4.00 4.37 2.42
C ASN A 178 4.96 5.18 1.52
N PRO A 179 5.57 6.30 1.95
CA PRO A 179 6.68 6.92 1.23
C PRO A 179 7.80 5.93 0.91
N THR A 180 8.18 5.07 1.86
CA THR A 180 9.22 4.05 1.67
C THR A 180 8.81 3.00 0.63
N ARG A 181 7.56 2.52 0.66
CA ARG A 181 7.01 1.59 -0.33
C ARG A 181 7.02 2.21 -1.73
N VAL A 182 6.54 3.45 -1.88
CA VAL A 182 6.57 4.19 -3.15
C VAL A 182 8.01 4.33 -3.68
N LYS A 183 8.97 4.75 -2.84
CA LYS A 183 10.37 4.90 -3.24
C LYS A 183 10.99 3.58 -3.73
N LEU A 184 10.62 2.46 -3.11
CA LEU A 184 11.04 1.12 -3.55
C LEU A 184 10.39 0.71 -4.88
N PHE A 185 9.10 1.02 -5.08
CA PHE A 185 8.42 0.76 -6.35
C PHE A 185 9.05 1.55 -7.50
N GLU A 186 9.35 2.84 -7.29
CA GLU A 186 10.07 3.68 -8.25
C GLU A 186 11.46 3.14 -8.58
N LYS A 187 12.25 2.82 -7.55
CA LYS A 187 13.61 2.26 -7.67
C LYS A 187 13.66 0.99 -8.50
N TRP A 188 12.66 0.12 -8.38
CA TRP A 188 12.56 -1.13 -9.13
C TRP A 188 11.70 -1.03 -10.41
N GLY A 189 11.22 0.17 -10.75
CA GLY A 189 10.48 0.45 -11.98
C GLY A 189 9.07 -0.13 -12.03
N TRP A 190 8.50 -0.54 -10.89
CA TRP A 190 7.17 -1.13 -10.81
C TRP A 190 6.10 -0.03 -10.86
N LYS A 191 5.17 -0.16 -11.79
CA LYS A 191 4.04 0.77 -11.97
C LYS A 191 2.67 0.13 -11.72
N LYS A 192 2.60 -1.18 -11.53
CA LYS A 192 1.37 -1.91 -11.17
C LYS A 192 1.54 -2.71 -9.89
N ILE A 193 0.70 -2.46 -8.90
CA ILE A 193 0.68 -3.16 -7.61
C ILE A 193 -0.72 -3.69 -7.28
N ALA A 194 -0.79 -4.70 -6.43
CA ALA A 194 -2.03 -5.19 -5.83
C ALA A 194 -1.97 -5.13 -4.31
N THR A 195 -3.12 -4.98 -3.66
CA THR A 195 -3.21 -4.78 -2.19
C THR A 195 -4.22 -5.72 -1.57
N ILE A 196 -3.84 -6.41 -0.49
CA ILE A 196 -4.71 -7.30 0.30
C ILE A 196 -4.65 -6.91 1.77
N GLN A 197 -5.80 -6.59 2.37
CA GLN A 197 -5.88 -6.13 3.76
C GLN A 197 -6.91 -6.87 4.61
N GLN A 198 -6.66 -6.94 5.91
CA GLN A 198 -7.67 -7.25 6.91
C GLN A 198 -8.53 -6.00 7.16
N THR A 199 -9.85 -6.19 7.29
CA THR A 199 -10.79 -5.07 7.50
C THR A 199 -10.67 -4.53 8.93
N THR A 200 -9.75 -3.60 9.15
CA THR A 200 -9.51 -2.91 10.43
C THR A 200 -9.09 -1.46 10.17
N GLU A 201 -9.57 -0.50 10.97
CA GLU A 201 -9.40 0.96 10.77
C GLU A 201 -7.94 1.35 10.43
N VAL A 202 -6.95 0.79 11.13
CA VAL A 202 -5.52 1.04 10.91
C VAL A 202 -5.05 0.61 9.52
N PHE A 203 -5.51 -0.53 8.99
CA PHE A 203 -5.08 -1.02 7.68
C PHE A 203 -5.80 -0.29 6.56
N THR A 204 -7.13 -0.09 6.67
CA THR A 204 -7.92 0.70 5.71
C THR A 204 -7.31 2.08 5.51
N SER A 205 -7.13 2.85 6.59
CA SER A 205 -6.56 4.21 6.51
C SER A 205 -5.08 4.25 6.12
N THR A 206 -4.33 3.14 6.27
CA THR A 206 -2.97 3.00 5.71
C THR A 206 -3.01 2.73 4.21
N LEU A 207 -4.03 2.03 3.70
CA LEU A 207 -4.21 1.78 2.27
C LEU A 207 -4.75 3.02 1.53
N ASP A 208 -5.59 3.82 2.19
CA ASP A 208 -6.11 5.07 1.62
C ASP A 208 -4.97 6.10 1.39
N ASP A 209 -4.09 6.29 2.38
CA ASP A 209 -2.86 7.11 2.25
C ASP A 209 -1.88 6.53 1.21
N LEU A 210 -1.81 5.19 1.08
CA LEU A 210 -1.01 4.55 0.03
C LEU A 210 -1.57 4.82 -1.36
N GLU A 211 -2.90 4.79 -1.55
CA GLU A 211 -3.58 5.06 -2.82
C GLU A 211 -3.36 6.51 -3.30
N GLU A 212 -3.37 7.48 -2.38
CA GLU A 212 -3.05 8.87 -2.69
C GLU A 212 -1.60 9.00 -3.18
N ARG A 213 -0.62 8.45 -2.43
CA ARG A 213 0.81 8.58 -2.75
C ARG A 213 1.24 7.83 -4.02
N VAL A 214 0.71 6.62 -4.27
CA VAL A 214 1.05 5.88 -5.50
C VAL A 214 0.51 6.60 -6.73
N LYS A 215 -0.68 7.22 -6.63
CA LYS A 215 -1.28 8.02 -7.70
C LYS A 215 -0.45 9.27 -8.01
N GLU A 216 0.09 9.96 -7.02
CA GLU A 216 1.04 11.06 -7.20
C GLU A 216 2.33 10.60 -7.92
N ALA A 217 2.87 9.44 -7.54
CA ALA A 217 4.05 8.82 -8.18
C ALA A 217 3.75 8.16 -9.55
N GLY A 218 2.52 8.27 -10.08
CA GLY A 218 2.12 7.63 -11.32
C GLY A 218 2.25 6.10 -11.30
N ILE A 219 1.83 5.48 -10.20
CA ILE A 219 1.77 4.04 -9.94
C ILE A 219 0.30 3.66 -9.71
N GLU A 220 -0.14 2.54 -10.26
CA GLU A 220 -1.55 2.10 -10.26
C GLU A 220 -1.77 0.90 -9.33
N ILE A 221 -2.77 0.99 -8.44
CA ILE A 221 -3.30 -0.18 -7.73
C ILE A 221 -4.27 -0.89 -8.67
N THR A 222 -3.79 -1.91 -9.39
CA THR A 222 -4.59 -2.62 -10.40
C THR A 222 -5.59 -3.60 -9.78
N PHE A 223 -5.38 -4.00 -8.52
CA PHE A 223 -6.29 -4.90 -7.82
C PHE A 223 -6.27 -4.71 -6.30
N ARG A 224 -7.45 -4.53 -5.70
CA ARG A 224 -7.66 -4.39 -4.26
C ARG A 224 -8.53 -5.53 -3.75
N GLN A 225 -8.14 -6.16 -2.63
CA GLN A 225 -8.93 -7.15 -1.90
C GLN A 225 -8.93 -6.84 -0.40
N SER A 226 -9.99 -7.23 0.28
CA SER A 226 -10.10 -7.16 1.73
C SER A 226 -10.77 -8.40 2.30
N PHE A 227 -10.43 -8.79 3.53
CA PHE A 227 -11.06 -9.91 4.24
C PHE A 227 -11.28 -9.58 5.71
N PHE A 228 -12.25 -10.25 6.33
CA PHE A 228 -12.48 -10.17 7.78
C PHE A 228 -11.80 -11.32 8.54
N SER A 229 -11.98 -12.56 8.05
CA SER A 229 -11.49 -13.79 8.72
C SER A 229 -10.94 -14.86 7.77
N ASP A 230 -11.54 -15.04 6.59
CA ASP A 230 -11.07 -15.99 5.55
C ASP A 230 -10.34 -15.26 4.39
N PRO A 231 -9.05 -15.53 4.15
CA PRO A 231 -8.29 -14.96 3.04
C PRO A 231 -8.33 -15.80 1.74
N ALA A 232 -8.92 -17.00 1.72
CA ALA A 232 -8.78 -17.94 0.61
C ALA A 232 -9.33 -17.41 -0.73
N VAL A 233 -10.48 -16.75 -0.72
CA VAL A 233 -11.08 -16.11 -1.92
C VAL A 233 -10.22 -14.93 -2.41
N PRO A 234 -9.80 -13.96 -1.57
CA PRO A 234 -8.80 -12.95 -1.92
C PRO A 234 -7.53 -13.48 -2.60
N VAL A 235 -6.92 -14.55 -2.06
CA VAL A 235 -5.69 -15.14 -2.62
C VAL A 235 -5.94 -15.76 -3.99
N LYS A 236 -7.05 -16.50 -4.18
CA LYS A 236 -7.48 -17.02 -5.48
C LYS A 236 -7.73 -15.91 -6.50
N ASN A 237 -8.30 -14.79 -6.07
CA ASN A 237 -8.51 -13.64 -6.93
C ASN A 237 -7.19 -12.96 -7.35
N LEU A 238 -6.24 -12.76 -6.43
CA LEU A 238 -4.90 -12.26 -6.75
C LEU A 238 -4.19 -13.17 -7.78
N LYS A 239 -4.26 -14.50 -7.58
CA LYS A 239 -3.70 -15.50 -8.48
C LYS A 239 -4.32 -15.43 -9.88
N ARG A 240 -5.65 -15.30 -9.96
CA ARG A 240 -6.42 -15.19 -11.20
C ARG A 240 -6.08 -13.95 -12.03
N GLN A 241 -5.66 -12.85 -11.39
CA GLN A 241 -5.28 -11.59 -12.06
C GLN A 241 -3.77 -11.50 -12.40
N ASP A 242 -2.99 -12.56 -12.14
CA ASP A 242 -1.50 -12.58 -12.18
C ASP A 242 -0.86 -11.38 -11.45
N ALA A 243 -1.42 -10.98 -10.30
CA ALA A 243 -0.88 -9.91 -9.47
C ALA A 243 0.52 -10.27 -8.95
N ARG A 244 1.52 -9.41 -9.19
CA ARG A 244 2.94 -9.72 -8.94
C ARG A 244 3.56 -9.03 -7.74
N ILE A 245 3.34 -7.73 -7.62
CA ILE A 245 3.80 -6.93 -6.50
C ILE A 245 2.62 -6.75 -5.56
N ILE A 246 2.66 -7.42 -4.40
CA ILE A 246 1.51 -7.58 -3.51
C ILE A 246 1.84 -6.94 -2.15
N VAL A 247 1.01 -5.98 -1.71
CA VAL A 247 1.11 -5.34 -0.40
C VAL A 247 0.11 -5.98 0.56
N GLY A 248 0.60 -6.60 1.64
CA GLY A 248 -0.19 -7.24 2.69
C GLY A 248 -0.30 -6.36 3.93
N LEU A 249 -1.54 -6.06 4.37
CA LEU A 249 -1.85 -5.25 5.56
C LEU A 249 -2.80 -6.00 6.50
N PHE A 250 -2.23 -6.78 7.42
CA PHE A 250 -2.96 -7.65 8.35
C PHE A 250 -2.11 -7.93 9.61
N TYR A 251 -2.74 -8.46 10.67
CA TYR A 251 -2.01 -8.94 11.86
C TYR A 251 -1.29 -10.28 11.60
N GLU A 252 -0.36 -10.64 12.47
CA GLU A 252 0.48 -11.85 12.35
C GLU A 252 -0.33 -13.17 12.33
N THR A 253 -1.41 -13.23 13.11
CA THR A 253 -2.38 -14.33 13.13
C THR A 253 -3.08 -14.54 11.79
N GLU A 254 -3.34 -13.46 11.08
CA GLU A 254 -3.93 -13.50 9.74
C GLU A 254 -2.86 -13.73 8.68
N ALA A 255 -1.62 -13.28 8.90
CA ALA A 255 -0.49 -13.58 8.02
C ALA A 255 -0.27 -15.09 7.88
N ARG A 256 -0.30 -15.86 8.97
CA ARG A 256 -0.21 -17.33 8.90
C ARG A 256 -1.30 -17.96 8.02
N LYS A 257 -2.54 -17.50 8.16
CA LYS A 257 -3.69 -17.99 7.36
C LYS A 257 -3.53 -17.60 5.88
N VAL A 258 -3.18 -16.34 5.60
CA VAL A 258 -2.92 -15.84 4.23
C VAL A 258 -1.82 -16.65 3.57
N PHE A 259 -0.66 -16.83 4.23
CA PHE A 259 0.48 -17.50 3.61
C PHE A 259 0.28 -19.01 3.42
N CYS A 260 -0.54 -19.67 4.25
CA CYS A 260 -0.95 -21.05 4.01
C CYS A 260 -1.84 -21.19 2.74
N GLU A 261 -2.72 -20.23 2.46
CA GLU A 261 -3.46 -20.21 1.18
C GLU A 261 -2.59 -19.81 -0.01
N VAL A 262 -1.64 -18.88 0.16
CA VAL A 262 -0.63 -18.49 -0.85
C VAL A 262 0.24 -19.66 -1.27
N TYR A 263 0.60 -20.54 -0.32
CA TYR A 263 1.30 -21.78 -0.61
C TYR A 263 0.47 -22.72 -1.51
N LYS A 264 -0.79 -22.97 -1.12
CA LYS A 264 -1.73 -23.85 -1.87
C LYS A 264 -1.97 -23.35 -3.31
N GLU A 265 -2.20 -22.05 -3.47
CA GLU A 265 -2.39 -21.40 -4.78
C GLU A 265 -1.06 -21.12 -5.53
N ARG A 266 0.09 -21.51 -4.95
CA ARG A 266 1.44 -21.30 -5.49
C ARG A 266 1.66 -19.85 -5.95
N LEU A 267 1.35 -18.88 -5.10
CA LEU A 267 1.44 -17.42 -5.33
C LEU A 267 2.73 -16.82 -4.71
N PHE A 268 3.85 -17.54 -4.86
CA PHE A 268 5.15 -17.20 -4.28
C PHE A 268 6.32 -17.59 -5.22
N GLY A 269 7.55 -17.27 -4.82
CA GLY A 269 8.77 -17.56 -5.60
C GLY A 269 8.98 -16.56 -6.75
N LYS A 270 9.81 -16.92 -7.74
CA LYS A 270 10.48 -16.00 -8.69
C LYS A 270 9.61 -14.93 -9.40
N LYS A 271 8.28 -15.10 -9.50
CA LYS A 271 7.38 -14.15 -10.19
C LYS A 271 6.70 -13.14 -9.27
N TYR A 272 6.72 -13.35 -7.96
CA TYR A 272 5.87 -12.64 -6.99
C TYR A 272 6.73 -12.00 -5.90
N VAL A 273 6.37 -10.80 -5.46
CA VAL A 273 7.01 -10.08 -4.36
C VAL A 273 5.95 -9.64 -3.38
N TRP A 274 6.13 -10.03 -2.11
CA TRP A 274 5.27 -9.64 -1.01
C TRP A 274 5.92 -8.50 -0.21
N PHE A 275 5.13 -7.46 0.08
CA PHE A 275 5.46 -6.39 1.02
C PHE A 275 4.63 -6.56 2.28
N LEU A 276 5.28 -6.77 3.42
CA LEU A 276 4.65 -6.91 4.73
C LEU A 276 5.10 -5.79 5.68
N ILE A 277 4.50 -5.76 6.87
CA ILE A 277 4.87 -4.86 7.97
C ILE A 277 5.91 -5.59 8.83
N GLY A 278 7.05 -4.97 9.14
CA GLY A 278 8.19 -5.64 9.82
C GLY A 278 8.04 -5.91 11.32
N TRP A 279 6.92 -5.52 11.92
CA TRP A 279 6.63 -5.66 13.35
C TRP A 279 6.17 -7.05 13.83
N TYR A 280 6.27 -8.08 12.99
CA TYR A 280 6.01 -9.47 13.38
C TYR A 280 7.24 -10.05 14.11
N ALA A 281 7.07 -11.08 14.93
CA ALA A 281 8.23 -11.78 15.52
C ALA A 281 9.08 -12.46 14.43
N ASP A 282 10.42 -12.43 14.51
CA ASP A 282 11.37 -13.01 13.53
C ASP A 282 11.04 -14.45 13.06
N ASN A 283 10.35 -15.22 13.91
CA ASN A 283 9.98 -16.62 13.72
C ASN A 283 8.47 -16.85 13.55
N TRP A 284 7.66 -15.83 13.25
CA TRP A 284 6.18 -15.86 13.20
C TRP A 284 5.56 -16.97 12.33
N PHE A 285 6.30 -17.44 11.32
CA PHE A 285 5.90 -18.49 10.38
C PHE A 285 6.34 -19.91 10.80
N LYS A 286 7.09 -20.03 11.91
CA LYS A 286 7.59 -21.28 12.48
C LYS A 286 6.84 -21.74 13.74
N ILE A 287 5.95 -20.90 14.27
CA ILE A 287 5.17 -21.22 15.49
C ILE A 287 4.01 -22.14 15.14
N TYR A 288 3.63 -23.03 16.07
CA TYR A 288 2.47 -23.89 15.90
C TYR A 288 1.16 -23.08 15.99
N ASP A 289 0.34 -23.15 14.96
CA ASP A 289 -0.98 -22.50 14.89
C ASP A 289 -2.03 -23.54 14.46
N PRO A 290 -2.98 -23.92 15.33
CA PRO A 290 -3.97 -24.95 15.03
C PRO A 290 -5.07 -24.47 14.05
N SER A 291 -5.04 -23.21 13.59
CA SER A 291 -5.99 -22.68 12.60
C SER A 291 -5.52 -22.78 11.15
N ILE A 292 -4.30 -23.28 10.91
CA ILE A 292 -3.76 -23.54 9.57
C ILE A 292 -3.48 -25.04 9.34
N ASN A 293 -3.47 -25.45 8.07
CA ASN A 293 -3.21 -26.84 7.65
C ASN A 293 -1.96 -26.93 6.74
N CYS A 294 -0.96 -26.10 7.02
CA CYS A 294 0.32 -26.07 6.30
C CYS A 294 1.45 -26.30 7.31
N THR A 295 2.48 -27.05 6.90
CA THR A 295 3.65 -27.32 7.75
C THR A 295 4.63 -26.13 7.76
N VAL A 296 5.56 -26.12 8.72
CA VAL A 296 6.56 -25.05 8.87
C VAL A 296 7.47 -24.94 7.64
N ASP A 297 7.81 -26.05 7.00
CA ASP A 297 8.66 -26.05 5.80
C ASP A 297 7.93 -25.42 4.60
N GLU A 298 6.66 -25.77 4.41
CA GLU A 298 5.79 -25.20 3.36
C GLU A 298 5.52 -23.70 3.58
N MET A 299 5.28 -23.31 4.83
CA MET A 299 5.17 -21.90 5.22
C MET A 299 6.48 -21.15 4.95
N THR A 300 7.63 -21.75 5.27
CA THR A 300 8.97 -21.17 5.02
C THR A 300 9.24 -20.99 3.51
N GLU A 301 8.85 -21.96 2.67
CA GLU A 301 8.93 -21.82 1.20
C GLU A 301 8.05 -20.65 0.69
N ALA A 302 6.86 -20.50 1.26
CA ALA A 302 5.87 -19.50 0.83
C ALA A 302 6.22 -18.05 1.21
N VAL A 303 6.96 -17.83 2.31
CA VAL A 303 7.37 -16.49 2.76
C VAL A 303 8.75 -16.05 2.24
N GLU A 304 9.56 -16.95 1.65
CA GLU A 304 10.96 -16.65 1.30
C GLU A 304 11.10 -15.46 0.34
N GLY A 305 12.04 -14.55 0.65
CA GLY A 305 12.35 -13.38 -0.18
C GLY A 305 11.41 -12.17 -0.06
N HIS A 306 10.36 -12.22 0.78
CA HIS A 306 9.49 -11.06 1.01
C HIS A 306 10.22 -9.87 1.63
N ILE A 307 9.72 -8.67 1.36
CA ILE A 307 10.23 -7.40 1.89
C ILE A 307 9.38 -6.96 3.08
N THR A 308 10.02 -6.54 4.15
CA THR A 308 9.39 -5.89 5.30
C THR A 308 9.79 -4.42 5.37
N THR A 309 8.84 -3.58 5.78
CA THR A 309 9.10 -2.19 6.20
C THR A 309 8.69 -2.05 7.66
N GLU A 310 9.59 -1.55 8.51
CA GLU A 310 9.37 -1.20 9.91
C GLU A 310 9.85 0.23 10.18
N ILE A 311 9.63 0.76 11.39
CA ILE A 311 10.05 2.11 11.77
C ILE A 311 11.10 2.00 12.87
N VAL A 312 12.20 2.74 12.76
CA VAL A 312 13.31 2.67 13.72
C VAL A 312 12.89 3.28 15.06
N MET A 313 12.60 2.42 16.04
CA MET A 313 12.17 2.81 17.40
C MET A 313 13.32 2.98 18.40
N LEU A 314 14.55 2.60 18.03
CA LEU A 314 15.75 2.69 18.86
C LEU A 314 16.88 3.33 18.05
N ASN A 315 17.55 4.34 18.59
CA ASN A 315 18.66 5.00 17.90
C ASN A 315 19.84 4.02 17.68
N PRO A 316 20.30 3.78 16.43
CA PRO A 316 21.46 2.92 16.19
C PRO A 316 22.80 3.58 16.55
N ALA A 317 22.84 4.91 16.70
CA ALA A 317 24.05 5.63 17.07
C ALA A 317 24.37 5.49 18.58
N ASN A 318 25.63 5.30 18.92
CA ASN A 318 26.11 5.21 20.31
C ASN A 318 26.27 6.61 20.95
N THR A 319 25.23 7.43 20.87
CA THR A 319 25.14 8.78 21.43
C THR A 319 24.31 8.76 22.71
N ARG A 320 24.70 9.53 23.74
CA ARG A 320 23.88 9.69 24.95
C ARG A 320 22.69 10.60 24.69
N SER A 321 21.50 10.19 25.12
CA SER A 321 20.25 10.94 25.03
C SER A 321 20.08 11.95 26.17
N ILE A 322 18.94 12.65 26.23
CA ILE A 322 18.60 13.59 27.31
C ILE A 322 18.65 12.96 28.73
N SER A 323 18.46 11.65 28.86
CA SER A 323 18.58 10.91 30.13
C SER A 323 20.03 10.55 30.50
N ASN A 324 21.01 11.00 29.71
CA ASN A 324 22.43 10.67 29.82
C ASN A 324 22.74 9.17 29.63
N MET A 325 21.86 8.40 28.98
CA MET A 325 22.07 6.98 28.64
C MET A 325 22.15 6.78 27.13
N THR A 326 22.86 5.74 26.68
CA THR A 326 22.83 5.27 25.28
C THR A 326 21.71 4.26 25.06
N SER A 327 21.40 3.98 23.79
CA SER A 327 20.40 2.96 23.41
C SER A 327 20.73 1.56 23.93
N GLN A 328 22.01 1.19 23.96
CA GLN A 328 22.50 -0.09 24.48
C GLN A 328 22.36 -0.16 26.01
N GLU A 329 22.75 0.90 26.72
CA GLU A 329 22.58 1.00 28.18
C GLU A 329 21.10 0.94 28.59
N PHE A 330 20.20 1.59 27.84
CA PHE A 330 18.76 1.49 28.05
C PHE A 330 18.26 0.06 27.87
N VAL A 331 18.63 -0.63 26.78
CA VAL A 331 18.22 -2.01 26.52
C VAL A 331 18.70 -2.95 27.63
N GLU A 332 19.93 -2.80 28.11
CA GLU A 332 20.46 -3.59 29.23
C GLU A 332 19.73 -3.29 30.55
N LYS A 333 19.50 -2.01 30.88
CA LYS A 333 18.78 -1.56 32.09
C LYS A 333 17.32 -2.02 32.09
N LEU A 334 16.65 -2.00 30.94
CA LEU A 334 15.29 -2.53 30.76
C LEU A 334 15.26 -4.05 30.89
N THR A 335 16.17 -4.77 30.23
CA THR A 335 16.24 -6.25 30.26
C THR A 335 16.44 -6.75 31.69
N LYS A 336 17.27 -6.07 32.50
CA LYS A 336 17.46 -6.35 33.94
C LYS A 336 16.20 -6.13 34.81
N ARG A 337 15.16 -5.47 34.31
CA ARG A 337 13.85 -5.29 34.99
C ARG A 337 12.78 -6.26 34.51
N LEU A 338 12.98 -6.94 33.38
CA LEU A 338 12.02 -7.91 32.86
C LEU A 338 12.13 -9.23 33.62
N LYS A 339 10.98 -9.91 33.74
CA LYS A 339 10.85 -11.24 34.37
C LYS A 339 11.00 -12.40 33.38
N ARG A 340 11.27 -12.08 32.11
CA ARG A 340 11.38 -12.98 30.95
C ARG A 340 12.46 -12.46 30.01
N HIS A 341 12.85 -13.30 29.07
CA HIS A 341 13.73 -12.89 27.97
C HIS A 341 13.05 -11.84 27.05
N PRO A 342 13.81 -10.90 26.46
CA PRO A 342 13.26 -9.91 25.52
C PRO A 342 12.47 -10.54 24.36
N GLU A 343 12.92 -11.68 23.84
CA GLU A 343 12.26 -12.41 22.74
C GLU A 343 10.86 -12.94 23.11
N GLU A 344 10.56 -13.10 24.40
CA GLU A 344 9.26 -13.55 24.93
C GLU A 344 8.41 -12.41 25.50
N THR A 345 8.87 -11.16 25.43
CA THR A 345 8.25 -10.02 26.11
C THR A 345 7.54 -9.08 25.13
N GLY A 346 6.22 -8.96 25.28
CA GLY A 346 5.42 -8.06 24.44
C GLY A 346 5.81 -6.58 24.58
N GLY A 347 5.94 -5.89 23.44
CA GLY A 347 6.19 -4.44 23.40
C GLY A 347 7.65 -4.01 23.56
N PHE A 348 8.62 -4.92 23.43
CA PHE A 348 10.02 -4.62 23.70
C PHE A 348 10.64 -3.62 22.71
N GLN A 349 10.20 -3.63 21.43
CA GLN A 349 10.67 -2.69 20.41
C GLN A 349 10.11 -1.27 20.67
N GLU A 350 8.90 -1.18 21.22
CA GLU A 350 8.15 0.04 21.48
C GLU A 350 8.49 0.69 22.84
N ALA A 351 9.14 -0.05 23.74
CA ALA A 351 9.53 0.43 25.07
C ALA A 351 10.33 1.76 25.08
N PRO A 352 11.25 2.06 24.14
CA PRO A 352 11.88 3.38 24.02
C PRO A 352 10.88 4.52 23.79
N LEU A 353 9.79 4.26 23.03
CA LEU A 353 8.75 5.26 22.74
C LEU A 353 7.95 5.61 24.01
N ALA A 354 7.74 4.63 24.89
CA ALA A 354 7.10 4.81 26.19
C ALA A 354 8.01 5.55 27.19
N TYR A 355 9.32 5.25 27.18
CA TYR A 355 10.32 5.98 27.95
C TYR A 355 10.40 7.46 27.51
N ASP A 356 10.56 7.70 26.21
CA ASP A 356 10.66 9.06 25.66
C ASP A 356 9.35 9.86 25.76
N ALA A 357 8.19 9.21 25.87
CA ALA A 357 6.91 9.89 26.13
C ALA A 357 6.90 10.57 27.52
N ILE A 358 7.47 9.94 28.54
CA ILE A 358 7.59 10.53 29.88
C ILE A 358 8.59 11.70 29.87
N TRP A 359 9.69 11.61 29.11
CA TRP A 359 10.61 12.72 28.93
C TRP A 359 9.97 13.88 28.16
N ALA A 360 9.23 13.62 27.09
CA ALA A 360 8.50 14.65 26.34
C ALA A 360 7.50 15.39 27.24
N LEU A 361 6.73 14.65 28.05
CA LEU A 361 5.81 15.19 29.05
C LEU A 361 6.54 16.04 30.10
N ALA A 362 7.60 15.53 30.71
CA ALA A 362 8.31 16.24 31.78
C ALA A 362 8.99 17.52 31.26
N LEU A 363 9.55 17.50 30.04
CA LEU A 363 10.11 18.69 29.39
C LEU A 363 9.03 19.71 29.02
N ALA A 364 7.83 19.27 28.62
CA ALA A 364 6.69 20.16 28.39
C ALA A 364 6.16 20.79 29.70
N LEU A 365 6.05 20.00 30.77
CA LEU A 365 5.66 20.50 32.10
C LEU A 365 6.70 21.46 32.70
N ASN A 366 7.99 21.20 32.49
CA ASN A 366 9.07 22.13 32.84
C ASN A 366 8.90 23.45 32.07
N LYS A 367 8.69 23.41 30.74
CA LYS A 367 8.41 24.63 29.93
C LYS A 367 7.19 25.42 30.44
N THR A 368 6.14 24.76 30.92
CA THR A 368 4.98 25.48 31.50
C THR A 368 5.23 26.04 32.90
N SER A 369 5.99 25.35 33.75
CA SER A 369 6.24 25.77 35.14
C SER A 369 7.44 26.72 35.30
N GLY A 370 8.47 26.57 34.47
CA GLY A 370 9.69 27.39 34.45
C GLY A 370 9.56 28.69 33.67
N GLY A 371 8.37 28.97 33.10
CA GLY A 371 8.05 30.21 32.37
C GLY A 371 7.94 31.44 33.29
N GLY A 372 9.08 31.88 33.83
CA GLY A 372 9.18 32.89 34.89
C GLY A 372 8.33 34.15 34.67
N GLY A 373 7.31 34.31 35.52
CA GLY A 373 6.65 35.60 35.77
C GLY A 373 5.65 36.11 34.73
N ARG A 374 5.11 35.28 33.82
CA ARG A 374 4.11 35.75 32.82
C ARG A 374 2.77 35.03 32.70
N SER A 375 2.58 33.79 33.17
CA SER A 375 1.24 33.16 33.21
C SER A 375 0.68 32.96 34.62
N GLY A 376 1.55 32.71 35.62
CA GLY A 376 1.14 32.52 37.02
C GLY A 376 0.39 31.22 37.33
N VAL A 377 0.20 30.36 36.32
CA VAL A 377 -0.54 29.09 36.42
C VAL A 377 0.30 28.03 37.14
N ARG A 378 -0.29 27.37 38.14
CA ARG A 378 0.33 26.21 38.83
C ARG A 378 -0.29 24.91 38.33
N LEU A 379 0.45 23.80 38.41
CA LEU A 379 -0.09 22.49 38.02
C LEU A 379 -1.11 21.96 39.03
N GLU A 380 -1.03 22.39 40.30
CA GLU A 380 -2.03 22.09 41.33
C GLU A 380 -3.41 22.74 41.11
N ASP A 381 -3.50 23.80 40.29
CA ASP A 381 -4.77 24.49 39.97
C ASP A 381 -5.54 23.78 38.82
N PHE A 382 -5.04 22.64 38.33
CA PHE A 382 -5.66 21.89 37.23
C PHE A 382 -6.97 21.22 37.65
N ASN A 383 -7.97 21.37 36.79
CA ASN A 383 -9.26 20.71 36.88
C ASN A 383 -9.82 20.52 35.46
N TYR A 384 -10.65 19.49 35.26
CA TYR A 384 -11.14 19.09 33.94
C TYR A 384 -12.00 20.14 33.22
N ASN A 385 -12.38 21.24 33.87
CA ASN A 385 -13.12 22.35 33.25
C ASN A 385 -12.21 23.49 32.74
N ASN A 386 -10.92 23.49 33.08
CA ASN A 386 -10.01 24.60 32.80
C ASN A 386 -9.08 24.31 31.61
N GLN A 387 -9.53 24.66 30.40
CA GLN A 387 -8.74 24.53 29.17
C GLN A 387 -7.39 25.29 29.22
N THR A 388 -7.26 26.37 30.00
CA THR A 388 -6.09 27.28 29.98
C THR A 388 -4.75 26.57 30.23
N ILE A 389 -4.74 25.54 31.08
CA ILE A 389 -3.54 24.77 31.42
C ILE A 389 -3.24 23.77 30.30
N THR A 390 -4.27 23.07 29.82
CA THR A 390 -4.24 22.16 28.66
C THR A 390 -3.66 22.86 27.44
N ASP A 391 -4.09 24.10 27.18
CA ASP A 391 -3.63 24.98 26.11
C ASP A 391 -2.12 25.33 26.23
N GLN A 392 -1.61 25.49 27.46
CA GLN A 392 -0.19 25.75 27.71
C GLN A 392 0.65 24.47 27.53
N ILE A 393 0.18 23.34 28.08
CA ILE A 393 0.84 22.03 27.91
C ILE A 393 0.85 21.62 26.44
N TYR A 394 -0.24 21.85 25.69
CA TYR A 394 -0.33 21.58 24.25
C TYR A 394 0.74 22.35 23.47
N ARG A 395 0.90 23.67 23.72
CA ARG A 395 1.93 24.48 23.07
C ARG A 395 3.35 24.04 23.46
N ALA A 396 3.56 23.61 24.71
CA ALA A 396 4.84 23.11 25.18
C ALA A 396 5.22 21.74 24.57
N MET A 397 4.23 20.84 24.41
CA MET A 397 4.37 19.55 23.70
C MET A 397 4.63 19.77 22.20
N ASN A 398 3.84 20.61 21.54
CA ASN A 398 3.97 20.92 20.11
C ASN A 398 5.27 21.68 19.76
N SER A 399 5.98 22.23 20.76
CA SER A 399 7.30 22.82 20.62
C SER A 399 8.40 21.97 21.28
N SER A 400 8.15 20.68 21.52
CA SER A 400 9.13 19.74 22.06
C SER A 400 10.01 19.17 20.95
N SER A 401 11.32 19.24 21.17
CA SER A 401 12.38 18.71 20.31
C SER A 401 13.55 18.35 21.23
N PHE A 402 13.98 17.09 21.23
CA PHE A 402 15.11 16.59 22.03
C PHE A 402 15.62 15.25 21.47
N GLU A 403 16.84 14.86 21.84
CA GLU A 403 17.35 13.50 21.58
C GLU A 403 16.90 12.54 22.68
N GLY A 404 15.99 11.62 22.33
CA GLY A 404 15.54 10.53 23.18
C GLY A 404 16.32 9.24 22.96
N VAL A 405 15.94 8.16 23.65
CA VAL A 405 16.48 6.81 23.44
C VAL A 405 16.11 6.27 22.05
N SER A 406 14.93 6.66 21.56
CA SER A 406 14.42 6.36 20.22
C SER A 406 15.01 7.26 19.12
N GLY A 407 15.95 8.15 19.45
CA GLY A 407 16.53 9.17 18.56
C GLY A 407 15.82 10.51 18.68
N HIS A 408 15.90 11.37 17.66
CA HIS A 408 15.26 12.68 17.70
C HIS A 408 13.74 12.57 17.90
N VAL A 409 13.21 13.23 18.92
CA VAL A 409 11.78 13.27 19.23
C VAL A 409 11.25 14.64 18.87
N VAL A 410 10.50 14.71 17.77
CA VAL A 410 9.75 15.89 17.33
C VAL A 410 8.35 15.47 16.91
N PHE A 411 7.34 16.24 17.30
CA PHE A 411 5.96 16.03 16.90
C PHE A 411 5.62 16.89 15.68
N ASP A 412 5.00 16.30 14.66
CA ASP A 412 4.49 17.01 13.50
C ASP A 412 3.19 17.78 13.80
N ALA A 413 2.66 18.51 12.81
CA ALA A 413 1.40 19.24 12.94
C ALA A 413 0.18 18.33 13.24
N SER A 414 0.26 17.02 12.95
CA SER A 414 -0.76 16.02 13.29
C SER A 414 -0.62 15.47 14.71
N GLY A 415 0.50 15.75 15.40
CA GLY A 415 0.84 15.21 16.72
C GLY A 415 1.57 13.87 16.66
N SER A 416 2.02 13.45 15.47
CA SER A 416 2.75 12.20 15.26
C SER A 416 4.26 12.42 15.25
N ARG A 417 5.03 11.44 15.74
CA ARG A 417 6.49 11.49 15.67
C ARG A 417 7.01 11.18 14.26
N MET A 418 8.03 11.91 13.81
CA MET A 418 8.84 11.58 12.62
C MET A 418 10.02 10.66 12.99
N ALA A 419 10.36 9.70 12.13
CA ALA A 419 11.42 8.71 12.33
C ALA A 419 11.94 8.18 10.98
N TRP A 420 13.01 7.38 11.02
CA TRP A 420 13.51 6.65 9.83
C TRP A 420 12.74 5.33 9.65
N THR A 421 12.50 4.93 8.39
CA THR A 421 12.00 3.60 8.06
C THR A 421 13.19 2.65 7.86
N LEU A 422 13.14 1.46 8.44
CA LEU A 422 14.08 0.36 8.16
C LEU A 422 13.40 -0.63 7.20
N ILE A 423 14.20 -1.15 6.27
CA ILE A 423 13.78 -2.05 5.19
C ILE A 423 14.59 -3.34 5.33
N GLU A 424 13.91 -4.47 5.40
CA GLU A 424 14.53 -5.80 5.46
C GLU A 424 13.98 -6.75 4.40
N GLN A 425 14.67 -7.88 4.24
CA GLN A 425 14.22 -9.01 3.44
C GLN A 425 14.41 -10.32 4.24
N LEU A 426 13.45 -11.24 4.14
CA LEU A 426 13.65 -12.61 4.63
C LEU A 426 14.56 -13.38 3.66
N GLN A 427 15.70 -13.88 4.16
CA GLN A 427 16.67 -14.66 3.37
C GLN A 427 17.05 -15.95 4.11
N GLY A 428 16.69 -17.11 3.55
CA GLY A 428 16.92 -18.42 4.17
C GLY A 428 16.22 -18.56 5.52
N GLY A 429 15.00 -18.02 5.64
CA GLY A 429 14.24 -18.05 6.90
C GLY A 429 14.85 -17.22 8.05
N SER A 430 15.63 -16.19 7.74
CA SER A 430 16.19 -15.19 8.67
C SER A 430 16.17 -13.78 8.06
N TYR A 431 15.70 -12.78 8.79
CA TYR A 431 15.61 -11.40 8.30
C TYR A 431 16.98 -10.73 8.14
N LYS A 432 17.13 -9.88 7.12
CA LYS A 432 18.37 -9.17 6.78
C LYS A 432 18.07 -7.73 6.38
N LYS A 433 18.72 -6.77 7.04
CA LYS A 433 18.62 -5.33 6.78
C LYS A 433 19.20 -4.99 5.40
N ILE A 434 18.38 -4.40 4.53
CA ILE A 434 18.75 -4.04 3.15
C ILE A 434 18.88 -2.52 2.92
N GLY A 435 18.25 -1.70 3.76
CA GLY A 435 18.44 -0.26 3.73
C GLY A 435 17.60 0.51 4.76
N TYR A 436 17.82 1.83 4.81
CA TYR A 436 17.07 2.78 5.62
C TYR A 436 16.57 3.92 4.73
N TYR A 437 15.43 4.52 5.08
CA TYR A 437 14.85 5.65 4.37
C TYR A 437 14.42 6.78 5.30
N ASP A 438 14.84 8.02 4.99
CA ASP A 438 14.40 9.24 5.65
C ASP A 438 13.48 10.05 4.72
N SER A 439 12.17 9.94 4.96
CA SER A 439 11.14 10.63 4.18
C SER A 439 11.16 12.16 4.32
N THR A 440 11.95 12.73 5.26
CA THR A 440 12.10 14.19 5.39
C THR A 440 13.19 14.76 4.49
N LYS A 441 14.10 13.91 4.00
CA LYS A 441 15.24 14.29 3.14
C LYS A 441 15.24 13.62 1.77
N ASP A 442 14.34 12.68 1.53
CA ASP A 442 14.34 11.76 0.37
C ASP A 442 15.63 10.93 0.26
N ASP A 443 16.24 10.59 1.39
CA ASP A 443 17.50 9.85 1.47
C ASP A 443 17.25 8.35 1.66
N LEU A 444 17.82 7.52 0.78
CA LEU A 444 17.70 6.06 0.76
C LEU A 444 19.08 5.41 0.88
N SER A 445 19.53 5.18 2.11
CA SER A 445 20.75 4.44 2.40
C SER A 445 20.55 2.96 2.10
N TRP A 446 21.33 2.39 1.16
CA TRP A 446 21.14 1.02 0.68
C TRP A 446 22.38 0.13 0.82
N SER A 447 22.23 -0.97 1.54
CA SER A 447 23.31 -1.92 1.88
C SER A 447 23.70 -2.86 0.73
N LYS A 448 22.90 -2.95 -0.34
CA LYS A 448 23.09 -3.89 -1.48
C LYS A 448 23.17 -5.37 -1.03
N THR A 449 22.50 -5.69 0.08
CA THR A 449 22.40 -7.04 0.65
C THR A 449 21.17 -7.81 0.17
N ASP A 450 20.32 -7.20 -0.66
CA ASP A 450 19.10 -7.80 -1.21
C ASP A 450 19.40 -8.93 -2.22
N LYS A 451 18.67 -10.04 -2.10
CA LYS A 451 18.86 -11.25 -2.92
C LYS A 451 17.59 -11.57 -3.69
N TRP A 452 17.76 -11.92 -4.96
CA TRP A 452 16.66 -12.19 -5.88
C TRP A 452 16.91 -13.46 -6.69
N ILE A 453 15.86 -14.23 -7.00
CA ILE A 453 15.97 -15.53 -7.67
C ILE A 453 16.38 -15.32 -9.14
N GLY A 454 17.69 -15.33 -9.39
CA GLY A 454 18.31 -15.01 -10.69
C GLY A 454 18.93 -13.61 -10.78
N GLY A 455 19.23 -12.96 -9.66
CA GLY A 455 20.06 -11.77 -9.60
C GLY A 455 19.36 -10.42 -9.86
N SER A 456 18.08 -10.43 -10.22
CA SER A 456 17.27 -9.21 -10.38
C SER A 456 15.86 -9.38 -9.81
N PRO A 457 15.23 -8.31 -9.30
CA PRO A 457 13.80 -8.32 -8.98
C PRO A 457 12.95 -8.71 -10.21
N PRO A 458 11.75 -9.30 -10.01
CA PRO A 458 10.82 -9.60 -11.10
C PRO A 458 10.16 -8.34 -11.65
N ALA A 459 9.65 -8.41 -12.89
CA ALA A 459 8.81 -7.36 -13.47
C ALA A 459 7.35 -7.48 -13.02
N ASP A 460 6.69 -6.34 -12.85
CA ASP A 460 5.32 -6.19 -12.35
C ASP A 460 4.23 -6.81 -13.26
N GLN A 461 4.50 -6.95 -14.55
CA GLN A 461 3.59 -7.55 -15.54
C GLN A 461 4.35 -8.40 -16.58
N THR A 462 3.61 -9.08 -17.46
CA THR A 462 4.18 -9.69 -18.68
C THR A 462 4.45 -8.64 -19.75
N LEU A 463 5.67 -8.61 -20.30
CA LEU A 463 5.98 -7.78 -21.46
C LEU A 463 5.56 -8.51 -22.74
N VAL A 464 4.61 -7.94 -23.49
CA VAL A 464 4.11 -8.51 -24.75
C VAL A 464 5.08 -8.19 -25.89
N ILE A 465 6.13 -9.01 -26.02
CA ILE A 465 7.12 -8.90 -27.10
C ILE A 465 6.46 -9.33 -28.43
N LYS A 466 6.17 -8.36 -29.29
CA LYS A 466 5.58 -8.58 -30.63
C LYS A 466 6.63 -9.16 -31.58
N THR A 467 6.69 -10.49 -31.70
CA THR A 467 7.53 -11.19 -32.67
C THR A 467 6.84 -11.31 -34.04
N PHE A 468 7.59 -11.07 -35.11
CA PHE A 468 7.12 -11.33 -36.47
C PHE A 468 7.26 -12.81 -36.81
N ARG A 469 6.29 -13.37 -37.53
CA ARG A 469 6.39 -14.70 -38.14
C ARG A 469 6.82 -14.55 -39.59
N PHE A 470 7.77 -15.36 -40.01
CA PHE A 470 8.35 -15.36 -41.34
C PHE A 470 8.17 -16.72 -42.02
N LEU A 471 8.32 -16.76 -43.34
CA LEU A 471 8.32 -18.00 -44.10
C LEU A 471 9.55 -18.86 -43.75
N SER A 472 9.39 -20.18 -43.79
CA SER A 472 10.50 -21.11 -43.62
C SER A 472 11.47 -20.93 -44.79
N GLN A 473 12.71 -20.52 -44.51
CA GLN A 473 13.71 -20.27 -45.55
C GLN A 473 14.02 -21.53 -46.38
N LYS A 474 13.92 -22.71 -45.78
CA LYS A 474 14.03 -23.99 -46.50
C LYS A 474 12.91 -24.18 -47.54
N LEU A 475 11.68 -23.73 -47.25
CA LEU A 475 10.58 -23.77 -48.21
C LEU A 475 10.75 -22.68 -49.29
N PHE A 476 11.08 -21.45 -48.89
CA PHE A 476 11.28 -20.34 -49.83
C PHE A 476 12.39 -20.64 -50.86
N ILE A 477 13.53 -21.16 -50.41
CA ILE A 477 14.64 -21.56 -51.28
C ILE A 477 14.21 -22.69 -52.22
N SER A 478 13.59 -23.77 -51.72
CA SER A 478 13.16 -24.90 -52.56
C SER A 478 12.16 -24.49 -53.65
N VAL A 479 11.16 -23.68 -53.32
CA VAL A 479 10.16 -23.20 -54.31
C VAL A 479 10.79 -22.19 -55.27
N SER A 480 11.74 -21.37 -54.81
CA SER A 480 12.53 -20.46 -55.67
C SER A 480 13.40 -21.22 -56.67
N VAL A 481 14.07 -22.31 -56.27
CA VAL A 481 14.85 -23.17 -57.17
C VAL A 481 13.97 -23.84 -58.21
N LEU A 482 12.81 -24.39 -57.81
CA LEU A 482 11.84 -24.98 -58.74
C LEU A 482 11.30 -23.94 -59.74
N SER A 483 11.02 -22.71 -59.30
CA SER A 483 10.61 -21.62 -60.18
C SER A 483 11.70 -21.26 -61.18
N SER A 484 12.95 -21.07 -60.74
CA SER A 484 14.10 -20.80 -61.61
C SER A 484 14.29 -21.88 -62.69
N LEU A 485 14.17 -23.16 -62.32
CA LEU A 485 14.24 -24.27 -63.28
C LEU A 485 13.09 -24.23 -64.29
N GLY A 486 11.87 -23.90 -63.85
CA GLY A 486 10.71 -23.73 -64.74
C GLY A 486 10.87 -22.56 -65.72
N ILE A 487 11.46 -21.44 -65.28
CA ILE A 487 11.74 -20.28 -66.14
C ILE A 487 12.80 -20.64 -67.19
N VAL A 488 13.88 -21.33 -66.81
CA VAL A 488 14.90 -21.82 -67.76
C VAL A 488 14.28 -22.76 -68.80
N LEU A 489 13.44 -23.70 -68.37
CA LEU A 489 12.73 -24.60 -69.30
C LEU A 489 11.81 -23.83 -70.26
N ALA A 490 11.06 -22.84 -69.77
CA ALA A 490 10.20 -22.01 -70.61
C ALA A 490 11.00 -21.21 -71.66
N VAL A 491 12.18 -20.69 -71.31
CA VAL A 491 13.10 -20.04 -72.25
C VAL A 491 13.64 -21.02 -73.29
N VAL A 492 14.04 -22.24 -72.89
CA VAL A 492 14.49 -23.28 -73.84
C VAL A 492 13.37 -23.65 -74.84
N CYS A 493 12.14 -23.84 -74.37
CA CYS A 493 10.99 -24.10 -75.23
C CYS A 493 10.67 -22.93 -76.18
N LEU A 494 10.79 -21.69 -75.69
CA LEU A 494 10.62 -20.47 -76.50
C LEU A 494 11.70 -20.38 -77.59
N SER A 495 12.97 -20.58 -77.26
CA SER A 495 14.08 -20.61 -78.22
C SER A 495 13.90 -21.70 -79.28
N PHE A 496 13.47 -22.91 -78.87
CA PHE A 496 13.17 -24.01 -79.80
C PHE A 496 12.03 -23.66 -80.77
N ASN A 497 10.94 -23.07 -80.29
CA ASN A 497 9.78 -22.70 -81.10
C ASN A 497 10.08 -21.55 -82.07
N ILE A 498 10.94 -20.61 -81.68
CA ILE A 498 11.42 -19.52 -82.56
C ILE A 498 12.38 -20.07 -83.64
N TYR A 499 13.39 -20.88 -83.25
CA TYR A 499 14.37 -21.43 -84.19
C TYR A 499 13.72 -22.35 -85.24
N ASN A 500 12.77 -23.20 -84.84
CA ASN A 500 12.07 -24.13 -85.73
C ASN A 500 10.81 -23.51 -86.37
N SER A 501 10.64 -22.19 -86.35
CA SER A 501 9.46 -21.49 -86.89
C SER A 501 9.25 -21.67 -88.41
N HIS A 502 10.26 -22.12 -89.15
CA HIS A 502 10.16 -22.47 -90.56
C HIS A 502 9.62 -23.90 -90.81
N VAL A 503 9.46 -24.73 -89.78
CA VAL A 503 9.06 -26.14 -89.93
C VAL A 503 7.53 -26.27 -89.93
N ARG A 504 6.96 -26.94 -90.94
CA ARG A 504 5.51 -27.00 -91.19
C ARG A 504 4.64 -27.34 -89.96
N TYR A 505 5.05 -28.32 -89.14
CA TYR A 505 4.24 -28.71 -87.97
C TYR A 505 4.24 -27.66 -86.85
N ILE A 506 5.32 -26.86 -86.72
CA ILE A 506 5.38 -25.72 -85.81
C ILE A 506 4.45 -24.61 -86.30
N GLN A 507 4.51 -24.29 -87.61
CA GLN A 507 3.65 -23.28 -88.26
C GLN A 507 2.17 -23.60 -88.08
N ASN A 508 1.76 -24.85 -88.32
CA ASN A 508 0.40 -25.33 -88.11
C ASN A 508 -0.11 -25.15 -86.67
N SER A 509 0.79 -25.06 -85.68
CA SER A 509 0.45 -24.85 -84.27
C SER A 509 0.38 -23.37 -83.86
N GLN A 510 0.36 -22.42 -84.80
CA GLN A 510 0.30 -20.97 -84.53
C GLN A 510 1.40 -20.51 -83.53
N PRO A 511 2.68 -20.54 -83.94
CA PRO A 511 3.82 -20.44 -83.02
C PRO A 511 3.84 -19.15 -82.20
N ASN A 512 3.30 -18.04 -82.73
CA ASN A 512 3.24 -16.76 -82.02
C ASN A 512 2.36 -16.81 -80.76
N LEU A 513 1.23 -17.53 -80.77
CA LEU A 513 0.41 -17.68 -79.56
C LEU A 513 1.12 -18.56 -78.53
N ASN A 514 1.78 -19.64 -78.96
CA ASN A 514 2.57 -20.50 -78.09
C ASN A 514 3.75 -19.72 -77.43
N ASN A 515 4.36 -18.78 -78.17
CA ASN A 515 5.38 -17.88 -77.61
C ASN A 515 4.81 -16.98 -76.51
N LEU A 516 3.62 -16.38 -76.73
CA LEU A 516 2.92 -15.61 -75.69
C LEU A 516 2.59 -16.48 -74.46
N THR A 517 2.20 -17.74 -74.66
CA THR A 517 1.99 -18.69 -73.56
C THR A 517 3.26 -18.89 -72.73
N ALA A 518 4.40 -19.15 -73.38
CA ALA A 518 5.69 -19.37 -72.70
C ALA A 518 6.16 -18.12 -71.91
N VAL A 519 5.96 -16.92 -72.47
CA VAL A 519 6.23 -15.65 -71.77
C VAL A 519 5.32 -15.47 -70.56
N GLY A 520 4.01 -15.74 -70.71
CA GLY A 520 3.05 -15.69 -69.61
C GLY A 520 3.41 -16.62 -68.45
N CYS A 521 3.73 -17.89 -68.76
CA CYS A 521 4.22 -18.87 -67.78
C CYS A 521 5.51 -18.40 -67.09
N SER A 522 6.45 -17.82 -67.83
CA SER A 522 7.71 -17.30 -67.26
C SER A 522 7.48 -16.17 -66.25
N LEU A 523 6.58 -15.23 -66.56
CA LEU A 523 6.20 -14.13 -65.67
C LEU A 523 5.44 -14.63 -64.43
N ALA A 524 4.53 -15.60 -64.59
CA ALA A 524 3.80 -16.20 -63.48
C ALA A 524 4.72 -16.97 -62.51
N LEU A 525 5.75 -17.67 -63.04
CA LEU A 525 6.79 -18.30 -62.23
C LEU A 525 7.65 -17.24 -61.51
N ALA A 526 8.02 -16.15 -62.19
CA ALA A 526 8.78 -15.05 -61.58
C ALA A 526 8.04 -14.34 -60.42
N ALA A 527 6.70 -14.41 -60.38
CA ALA A 527 5.90 -13.89 -59.26
C ALA A 527 6.20 -14.58 -57.91
N VAL A 528 6.79 -15.79 -57.92
CA VAL A 528 7.16 -16.56 -56.72
C VAL A 528 8.13 -15.81 -55.81
N PHE A 529 9.16 -15.17 -56.37
CA PHE A 529 10.20 -14.53 -55.54
C PHE A 529 9.62 -13.33 -54.74
N PRO A 530 8.89 -12.37 -55.35
CA PRO A 530 8.18 -11.35 -54.60
C PRO A 530 7.17 -11.92 -53.59
N LEU A 531 6.48 -13.01 -53.92
CA LEU A 531 5.47 -13.62 -53.05
C LEU A 531 6.09 -14.19 -51.76
N GLY A 532 7.29 -14.78 -51.84
CA GLY A 532 8.05 -15.26 -50.68
C GLY A 532 8.90 -14.22 -49.94
N LEU A 533 9.12 -13.04 -50.51
CA LEU A 533 9.86 -11.95 -49.87
C LEU A 533 9.03 -11.28 -48.76
N ASP A 534 9.34 -11.59 -47.51
CA ASP A 534 8.72 -11.04 -46.31
C ASP A 534 9.67 -10.10 -45.52
N GLY A 535 9.24 -9.72 -44.32
CA GLY A 535 10.00 -8.85 -43.42
C GLY A 535 11.30 -9.44 -42.86
N HIS A 536 11.67 -10.67 -43.21
CA HIS A 536 13.01 -11.22 -42.92
C HIS A 536 14.06 -10.65 -43.88
N HIS A 537 13.67 -10.39 -45.13
CA HIS A 537 14.57 -9.93 -46.19
C HIS A 537 14.40 -8.44 -46.53
N ILE A 538 13.19 -7.89 -46.37
CA ILE A 538 12.85 -6.56 -46.90
C ILE A 538 12.28 -5.65 -45.81
N GLY A 539 12.87 -4.44 -45.72
CA GLY A 539 12.45 -3.40 -44.80
C GLY A 539 11.09 -2.80 -45.14
N ARG A 540 10.40 -2.26 -44.12
CA ARG A 540 9.02 -1.72 -44.24
C ARG A 540 8.85 -0.65 -45.34
N SER A 541 9.89 0.11 -45.64
CA SER A 541 9.91 1.13 -46.69
C SER A 541 9.87 0.56 -48.12
N GLN A 542 10.45 -0.63 -48.34
CA GLN A 542 10.52 -1.27 -49.65
C GLN A 542 9.39 -2.28 -49.90
N PHE A 543 8.75 -2.77 -48.82
CA PHE A 543 7.65 -3.74 -48.90
C PHE A 543 6.48 -3.35 -49.85
N PRO A 544 6.07 -2.07 -50.00
CA PRO A 544 5.04 -1.70 -50.97
C PRO A 544 5.38 -2.06 -52.42
N PHE A 545 6.65 -1.94 -52.83
CA PHE A 545 7.10 -2.33 -54.17
C PHE A 545 7.01 -3.85 -54.37
N VAL A 546 7.28 -4.65 -53.33
CA VAL A 546 7.11 -6.10 -53.35
C VAL A 546 5.64 -6.48 -53.56
N CYS A 547 4.72 -5.81 -52.84
CA CYS A 547 3.29 -6.01 -53.01
C CYS A 547 2.81 -5.68 -54.42
N GLN A 548 3.30 -4.60 -55.03
CA GLN A 548 3.01 -4.27 -56.43
C GLN A 548 3.61 -5.32 -57.38
N ALA A 549 4.86 -5.73 -57.19
CA ALA A 549 5.51 -6.74 -58.04
C ALA A 549 4.75 -8.08 -58.05
N ARG A 550 4.21 -8.53 -56.90
CA ARG A 550 3.33 -9.71 -56.82
C ARG A 550 2.10 -9.57 -57.73
N LEU A 551 1.41 -8.44 -57.65
CA LEU A 551 0.17 -8.18 -58.39
C LEU A 551 0.43 -8.14 -59.90
N TRP A 552 1.43 -7.37 -60.34
CA TRP A 552 1.72 -7.18 -61.76
C TRP A 552 2.26 -8.44 -62.43
N LEU A 553 3.22 -9.15 -61.80
CA LEU A 553 3.79 -10.38 -62.39
C LEU A 553 2.75 -11.50 -62.51
N LEU A 554 1.94 -11.72 -61.45
CA LEU A 554 0.92 -12.76 -61.46
C LEU A 554 -0.23 -12.41 -62.41
N GLY A 555 -0.73 -11.17 -62.39
CA GLY A 555 -1.83 -10.70 -63.23
C GLY A 555 -1.50 -10.73 -64.72
N LEU A 556 -0.34 -10.20 -65.12
CA LEU A 556 0.12 -10.23 -66.51
C LEU A 556 0.47 -11.66 -66.94
N GLY A 557 1.21 -12.41 -66.13
CA GLY A 557 1.63 -13.78 -66.45
C GLY A 557 0.45 -14.72 -66.69
N PHE A 558 -0.56 -14.69 -65.81
CA PHE A 558 -1.80 -15.45 -65.99
C PHE A 558 -2.59 -15.00 -67.22
N SER A 559 -2.76 -13.70 -67.43
CA SER A 559 -3.57 -13.16 -68.54
C SER A 559 -2.96 -13.49 -69.91
N LEU A 560 -1.64 -13.37 -70.07
CA LEU A 560 -0.94 -13.76 -71.31
C LEU A 560 -0.97 -15.28 -71.51
N GLY A 561 -0.71 -16.05 -70.44
CA GLY A 561 -0.66 -17.52 -70.48
C GLY A 561 -2.02 -18.14 -70.83
N TYR A 562 -3.08 -17.77 -70.11
CA TYR A 562 -4.42 -18.30 -70.36
C TYR A 562 -5.06 -17.70 -71.62
N GLY A 563 -4.92 -16.39 -71.85
CA GLY A 563 -5.54 -15.70 -72.98
C GLY A 563 -5.08 -16.21 -74.35
N SER A 564 -3.79 -16.50 -74.51
CA SER A 564 -3.23 -17.08 -75.74
C SER A 564 -3.79 -18.48 -76.05
N MET A 565 -3.87 -19.35 -75.03
CA MET A 565 -4.46 -20.69 -75.16
C MET A 565 -5.97 -20.63 -75.41
N PHE A 566 -6.71 -19.81 -74.66
CA PHE A 566 -8.15 -19.62 -74.83
C PHE A 566 -8.49 -19.11 -76.24
N THR A 567 -7.75 -18.12 -76.74
CA THR A 567 -7.95 -17.54 -78.08
C THR A 567 -7.78 -18.61 -79.17
N LYS A 568 -6.78 -19.48 -79.05
CA LYS A 568 -6.54 -20.59 -79.99
C LYS A 568 -7.70 -21.61 -79.99
N ILE A 569 -8.22 -21.98 -78.82
CA ILE A 569 -9.39 -22.87 -78.70
C ILE A 569 -10.67 -22.18 -79.22
N TRP A 570 -10.86 -20.89 -78.96
CA TRP A 570 -12.02 -20.12 -79.43
C TRP A 570 -12.05 -20.01 -80.97
N TRP A 571 -10.91 -19.74 -81.61
CA TRP A 571 -10.81 -19.73 -83.07
C TRP A 571 -11.10 -21.10 -83.67
N VAL A 572 -10.55 -22.19 -83.10
CA VAL A 572 -10.89 -23.55 -83.54
C VAL A 572 -12.39 -23.82 -83.40
N HIS A 573 -13.00 -23.50 -82.25
CA HIS A 573 -14.42 -23.68 -82.05
C HIS A 573 -15.26 -22.88 -83.07
N THR A 574 -15.00 -21.59 -83.24
CA THR A 574 -15.80 -20.73 -84.13
C THR A 574 -15.66 -21.09 -85.60
N VAL A 575 -14.46 -21.45 -86.07
CA VAL A 575 -14.21 -21.83 -87.47
C VAL A 575 -14.79 -23.20 -87.82
N PHE A 576 -14.75 -24.17 -86.90
CA PHE A 576 -15.21 -25.54 -87.17
C PHE A 576 -16.66 -25.83 -86.75
N THR A 577 -17.35 -24.91 -86.06
CA THR A 577 -18.79 -25.08 -85.70
C THR A 577 -19.77 -24.17 -86.43
N LYS A 578 -19.35 -23.02 -86.97
CA LYS A 578 -20.22 -22.17 -87.79
C LYS A 578 -20.24 -22.61 -89.25
N LYS A 579 -21.43 -22.66 -89.86
CA LYS A 579 -21.65 -22.96 -91.29
C LYS A 579 -22.00 -21.75 -92.15
N GLU A 580 -22.15 -20.57 -91.55
CA GLU A 580 -22.46 -19.32 -92.25
C GLU A 580 -21.21 -18.45 -92.38
N LEU A 581 -21.02 -17.89 -93.58
CA LEU A 581 -19.93 -16.98 -93.90
C LEU A 581 -20.16 -15.61 -93.23
N PRO A 582 -19.10 -14.92 -92.76
CA PRO A 582 -19.15 -13.48 -92.59
C PRO A 582 -19.26 -12.83 -93.98
N GLU A 583 -20.20 -11.91 -94.17
CA GLU A 583 -20.22 -11.04 -95.35
C GLU A 583 -19.01 -10.09 -95.34
N SER A 584 -18.57 -9.68 -96.52
CA SER A 584 -17.38 -8.86 -96.74
C SER A 584 -17.66 -7.36 -96.62
N GLN A 585 -16.86 -6.67 -95.80
CA GLN A 585 -16.38 -5.30 -96.02
C GLN A 585 -14.90 -5.22 -95.66
#